data_AF-A0A7X0P0Z8-F1
#
_entry.id   AF-A0A7X0P0Z8-F1
#
_cell.length_a   1.000
_cell.length_b   1.000
_cell.length_c   1.000
_cell.angle_alpha   90.00
_cell.angle_beta   90.00
_cell.angle_gamma   90.00
#
_symmetry.space_group_name_H-M   'P 1'
#
loop_
_entity.id
_entity.type
_entity.pdbx_description
1 polymer ?
#
loop_
_entity_poly.entity_id
_entity_poly.type
_entity_poly.pdbx_seq_one_letter_code
_entity_poly.pdbx_strand_id
1 'polypeptide(L)'
;MARTWIEEPDGEAGEPPPPLRGGEDREPAAARGGEERELVAAARGGDEEAFGRLVGPLRDELRAHCYRMLGSLHDAEDAVQETLDRAWRSLGRYEDRGSIRPWLYKIATNRALTLIERRTRRELPADLGPGGASEVAWLEPYPDRLMSWTDGLDPEARVLARESVELAFVAALQHLPALQRAVLLLRDVLGYAAREVADLLGTTVAAVNSALQRARGTLRDLLPGATQQQTLRELGEEGRRELAQRYADAWEAGDVEAVVAMLTEDARYSMPPLTAWYQGHAGIRAFLEEGALRRRWRFVAARANGQLAFGTYMWDGERGRYVPAGLDLLVVRGTRVAEVVSFLETDFASFGLPDGDELGSAAGADFGGGC
;
A
#
# COMPACT_ATOMS: atom_id res chain seq x y z
N MET A 1 11.02 -4.87 -7.68
CA MET A 1 9.85 -5.58 -8.23
C MET A 1 9.54 -5.31 -9.69
N ALA A 2 9.38 -4.06 -10.15
CA ALA A 2 9.08 -3.76 -11.55
C ALA A 2 9.97 -4.57 -12.49
N ARG A 3 11.29 -4.37 -12.45
CA ARG A 3 12.24 -5.08 -13.33
C ARG A 3 12.28 -6.59 -13.15
N THR A 4 12.20 -7.12 -11.93
CA THR A 4 12.25 -8.58 -11.68
C THR A 4 11.07 -9.33 -12.34
N TRP A 5 9.94 -8.66 -12.57
CA TRP A 5 8.77 -9.20 -13.28
C TRP A 5 8.68 -8.76 -14.76
N ILE A 6 9.50 -7.79 -15.17
CA ILE A 6 9.33 -7.01 -16.41
C ILE A 6 10.53 -7.14 -17.37
N GLU A 7 11.72 -7.47 -16.88
CA GLU A 7 12.92 -7.77 -17.67
C GLU A 7 13.11 -9.28 -17.82
N GLU A 8 12.64 -9.81 -18.96
CA GLU A 8 13.32 -10.90 -19.67
C GLU A 8 13.23 -10.62 -21.18
N PRO A 9 14.24 -9.97 -21.78
CA PRO A 9 14.58 -10.18 -23.17
C PRO A 9 15.64 -11.28 -23.21
N ASP A 10 15.30 -12.44 -23.77
CA ASP A 10 16.19 -13.57 -24.09
C ASP A 10 16.19 -14.75 -23.10
N GLY A 11 15.17 -15.62 -23.24
CA GLY A 11 15.36 -17.07 -23.40
C GLY A 11 15.85 -17.94 -22.23
N GLU A 12 16.33 -17.38 -21.12
CA GLU A 12 16.62 -18.12 -19.89
C GLU A 12 15.64 -17.67 -18.81
N ALA A 13 14.64 -18.52 -18.54
CA ALA A 13 13.66 -18.30 -17.49
C ALA A 13 14.38 -18.23 -16.13
N GLY A 14 14.62 -17.01 -15.66
CA GLY A 14 14.85 -16.74 -14.26
C GLY A 14 13.67 -17.28 -13.46
N GLU A 15 13.95 -17.85 -12.30
CA GLU A 15 12.90 -18.39 -11.44
C GLU A 15 11.90 -17.26 -11.10
N PRO A 16 10.59 -17.46 -11.35
CA PRO A 16 9.60 -16.43 -11.04
C PRO A 16 9.68 -16.12 -9.54
N PRO A 17 9.59 -14.84 -9.13
CA PRO A 17 9.69 -14.51 -7.73
C PRO A 17 8.65 -15.27 -6.88
N PRO A 18 8.98 -15.56 -5.62
CA PRO A 18 8.10 -16.37 -4.78
C PRO A 18 6.73 -15.69 -4.63
N PRO A 19 5.62 -16.45 -4.70
CA PRO A 19 4.29 -15.90 -4.55
C PRO A 19 4.12 -15.26 -3.17
N LEU A 20 3.46 -14.09 -3.12
CA LEU A 20 3.16 -13.40 -1.87
C LEU A 20 1.92 -13.98 -1.19
N ARG A 21 1.95 -15.28 -1.00
CA ARG A 21 0.95 -16.00 -0.22
C ARG A 21 1.58 -16.46 1.07
N GLY A 22 0.98 -16.09 2.20
CA GLY A 22 1.37 -16.57 3.52
C GLY A 22 1.67 -18.05 3.49
N GLY A 23 2.88 -18.40 3.95
CA GLY A 23 3.50 -19.69 3.77
C GLY A 23 2.61 -20.84 4.20
N GLU A 24 2.46 -21.79 3.28
CA GLU A 24 2.05 -23.17 3.53
C GLU A 24 3.11 -23.93 4.35
N ASP A 25 3.91 -23.27 5.22
CA ASP A 25 5.03 -23.88 5.96
C ASP A 25 5.11 -23.50 7.45
N ARG A 26 4.84 -24.51 8.28
CA ARG A 26 5.34 -24.82 9.64
C ARG A 26 4.66 -26.09 10.19
N GLU A 27 3.48 -26.46 9.67
CA GLU A 27 2.79 -27.74 9.89
C GLU A 27 2.71 -28.58 8.62
N PRO A 28 2.68 -29.92 8.67
CA PRO A 28 2.49 -30.72 7.46
C PRO A 28 1.20 -30.30 6.73
N ALA A 29 1.28 -30.02 5.41
CA ALA A 29 0.15 -29.54 4.60
C ALA A 29 -1.13 -30.40 4.74
N ALA A 30 -0.96 -31.70 5.03
CA ALA A 30 -2.04 -32.62 5.32
C ALA A 30 -2.80 -32.32 6.64
N ALA A 31 -2.10 -31.87 7.69
CA ALA A 31 -2.70 -31.51 8.98
C ALA A 31 -3.48 -30.19 8.89
N ARG A 32 -2.91 -29.18 8.21
CA ARG A 32 -3.59 -27.90 7.94
C ARG A 32 -4.82 -28.07 7.05
N GLY A 33 -4.74 -28.90 6.01
CA GLY A 33 -5.91 -29.24 5.22
C GLY A 33 -6.98 -29.99 6.02
N GLY A 34 -6.60 -30.73 7.08
CA GLY A 34 -7.52 -31.34 8.03
C GLY A 34 -8.26 -30.30 8.87
N GLU A 35 -7.52 -29.41 9.53
CA GLU A 35 -8.11 -28.34 10.34
C GLU A 35 -8.97 -27.38 9.49
N GLU A 36 -8.51 -26.99 8.29
CA GLU A 36 -9.28 -26.12 7.40
C GLU A 36 -10.63 -26.76 7.03
N ARG A 37 -10.64 -28.07 6.72
CA ARG A 37 -11.87 -28.81 6.41
C ARG A 37 -12.83 -28.87 7.60
N GLU A 38 -12.31 -29.07 8.81
CA GLU A 38 -13.12 -29.08 10.03
C GLU A 38 -13.73 -27.71 10.30
N LEU A 39 -12.94 -26.64 10.17
CA LEU A 39 -13.41 -25.26 10.30
C LEU A 39 -14.46 -24.92 9.24
N VAL A 40 -14.26 -25.33 7.98
CA VAL A 40 -15.26 -25.17 6.90
C VAL A 40 -16.55 -25.90 7.24
N ALA A 41 -16.48 -27.13 7.76
CA ALA A 41 -17.66 -27.90 8.12
C ALA A 41 -18.44 -27.26 9.29
N ALA A 42 -17.74 -26.81 10.33
CA ALA A 42 -18.33 -26.12 11.47
C ALA A 42 -18.97 -24.78 11.05
N ALA A 43 -18.25 -23.98 10.27
CA ALA A 43 -18.75 -22.70 9.74
C ALA A 43 -19.99 -22.89 8.85
N ARG A 44 -20.06 -23.96 8.05
CA ARG A 44 -21.29 -24.32 7.30
C ARG A 44 -22.46 -24.68 8.22
N GLY A 45 -22.17 -25.21 9.41
CA GLY A 45 -23.15 -25.47 10.46
C GLY A 45 -23.65 -24.22 11.19
N GLY A 46 -23.13 -23.03 10.85
CA GLY A 46 -23.49 -21.76 11.50
C GLY A 46 -22.55 -21.32 12.62
N ASP A 47 -21.39 -21.97 12.78
CA ASP A 47 -20.37 -21.57 13.75
C ASP A 47 -19.59 -20.33 13.25
N GLU A 48 -19.93 -19.16 13.79
CA GLU A 48 -19.28 -17.89 13.46
C GLU A 48 -17.82 -17.84 13.94
N GLU A 49 -17.50 -18.48 15.05
CA GLU A 49 -16.14 -18.52 15.59
C GLU A 49 -15.22 -19.37 14.69
N ALA A 50 -15.73 -20.51 14.23
CA ALA A 50 -15.04 -21.34 13.25
C ALA A 50 -14.76 -20.57 11.94
N PHE A 51 -15.72 -19.77 11.46
CA PHE A 51 -15.50 -18.92 10.30
C PHE A 51 -14.47 -17.82 10.57
N GLY A 52 -14.53 -17.18 11.75
CA GLY A 52 -13.54 -16.19 12.17
C GLY A 52 -12.11 -16.75 12.17
N ARG A 53 -11.92 -17.95 12.71
CA ARG A 53 -10.63 -18.66 12.68
C ARG A 53 -10.18 -19.03 11.27
N LEU A 54 -11.12 -19.42 10.41
CA LEU A 54 -10.86 -19.80 9.02
C LEU A 54 -10.37 -18.62 8.17
N VAL A 55 -11.00 -17.45 8.31
CA VAL A 55 -10.72 -16.27 7.46
C VAL A 55 -9.73 -15.28 8.09
N GLY A 56 -9.56 -15.32 9.41
CA GLY A 56 -8.69 -14.42 10.16
C GLY A 56 -7.27 -14.30 9.58
N PRO A 57 -6.55 -15.42 9.34
CA PRO A 57 -5.21 -15.39 8.77
C PRO A 57 -5.13 -14.76 7.36
N LEU A 58 -6.23 -14.79 6.60
CA LEU A 58 -6.29 -14.28 5.23
C LEU A 58 -6.75 -12.82 5.17
N ARG A 59 -7.27 -12.27 6.27
CA ARG A 59 -7.90 -10.94 6.28
C ARG A 59 -6.94 -9.83 5.86
N ASP A 60 -5.73 -9.83 6.41
CA ASP A 60 -4.74 -8.79 6.12
C ASP A 60 -4.17 -8.92 4.69
N GLU A 61 -4.01 -10.16 4.21
CA GLU A 61 -3.62 -10.43 2.83
C GLU A 61 -4.68 -9.97 1.82
N LEU A 62 -5.97 -10.22 2.13
CA LEU A 62 -7.11 -9.74 1.36
C LEU A 62 -7.20 -8.22 1.40
N ARG A 63 -6.91 -7.60 2.55
CA ARG A 63 -6.84 -6.13 2.67
C ARG A 63 -5.76 -5.57 1.76
N ALA A 64 -4.55 -6.13 1.79
CA ALA A 64 -3.46 -5.70 0.91
C ALA A 64 -3.82 -5.91 -0.58
N HIS A 65 -4.51 -6.99 -0.92
CA HIS A 65 -5.01 -7.23 -2.29
C HIS A 65 -6.04 -6.19 -2.73
N CYS A 66 -7.06 -5.94 -1.90
CA CYS A 66 -8.07 -4.92 -2.16
C CYS A 66 -7.45 -3.52 -2.25
N TYR A 67 -6.47 -3.20 -1.40
CA TYR A 67 -5.73 -1.94 -1.45
C TYR A 67 -4.98 -1.76 -2.78
N ARG A 68 -4.24 -2.77 -3.25
CA ARG A 68 -3.59 -2.73 -4.57
C ARG A 68 -4.60 -2.57 -5.71
N MET A 69 -5.79 -3.16 -5.56
CA MET A 69 -6.86 -3.02 -6.53
C MET A 69 -7.51 -1.63 -6.52
N LEU A 70 -7.62 -0.95 -5.38
CA LEU A 70 -8.49 0.23 -5.21
C LEU A 70 -7.74 1.54 -4.96
N GLY A 71 -6.52 1.48 -4.39
CA GLY A 71 -5.69 2.63 -4.05
C GLY A 71 -6.09 3.37 -2.77
N SER A 72 -7.24 3.05 -2.17
CA SER A 72 -7.73 3.59 -0.89
C SER A 72 -7.73 2.48 0.17
N LEU A 73 -7.24 2.80 1.38
CA LEU A 73 -7.27 1.90 2.52
C LEU A 73 -8.71 1.71 2.99
N HIS A 74 -9.47 2.79 3.08
CA HIS A 74 -10.87 2.76 3.46
C HIS A 74 -11.70 1.87 2.52
N ASP A 75 -11.60 2.10 1.21
CA ASP A 75 -12.28 1.27 0.20
C ASP A 75 -11.83 -0.21 0.29
N ALA A 76 -10.57 -0.46 0.61
CA ALA A 76 -10.05 -1.81 0.77
C ALA A 76 -10.64 -2.52 1.99
N GLU A 77 -10.79 -1.84 3.13
CA GLU A 77 -11.40 -2.39 4.33
C GLU A 77 -12.87 -2.71 4.11
N ASP A 78 -13.61 -1.81 3.47
CA ASP A 78 -15.00 -2.04 3.08
C ASP A 78 -15.14 -3.23 2.11
N ALA A 79 -14.24 -3.32 1.12
CA ALA A 79 -14.21 -4.44 0.19
C ALA A 79 -13.93 -5.78 0.88
N VAL A 80 -13.04 -5.80 1.88
CA VAL A 80 -12.78 -7.00 2.69
C VAL A 80 -14.00 -7.37 3.53
N GLN A 81 -14.63 -6.41 4.20
CA GLN A 81 -15.84 -6.70 5.00
C GLN A 81 -16.94 -7.30 4.13
N GLU A 82 -17.25 -6.67 3.00
CA GLU A 82 -18.23 -7.20 2.06
C GLU A 82 -17.84 -8.57 1.48
N THR A 83 -16.55 -8.83 1.32
CA THR A 83 -16.03 -10.13 0.87
C THR A 83 -16.33 -11.21 1.90
N LEU A 84 -16.02 -10.97 3.18
CA LEU A 84 -16.26 -11.93 4.27
C LEU A 84 -17.75 -12.18 4.47
N ASP A 85 -18.56 -11.12 4.41
CA ASP A 85 -20.02 -11.18 4.43
C ASP A 85 -20.60 -12.07 3.32
N ARG A 86 -20.10 -11.91 2.10
CA ARG A 86 -20.51 -12.72 0.94
C ARG A 86 -20.01 -14.15 1.07
N ALA A 87 -18.79 -14.33 1.56
CA ALA A 87 -18.21 -15.64 1.81
C ALA A 87 -19.07 -16.41 2.82
N TRP A 88 -19.38 -15.83 3.97
CA TRP A 88 -20.28 -16.44 4.96
C TRP A 88 -21.61 -16.91 4.35
N ARG A 89 -22.31 -16.00 3.65
CA ARG A 89 -23.60 -16.31 2.99
C ARG A 89 -23.51 -17.35 1.88
N SER A 90 -22.34 -17.56 1.28
CA SER A 90 -22.14 -18.49 0.15
C SER A 90 -21.31 -19.72 0.50
N LEU A 91 -20.88 -19.87 1.74
CA LEU A 91 -20.03 -20.98 2.20
C LEU A 91 -20.69 -22.35 2.01
N GLY A 92 -22.02 -22.44 2.07
CA GLY A 92 -22.76 -23.66 1.76
C GLY A 92 -22.61 -24.14 0.30
N ARG A 93 -22.21 -23.26 -0.62
CA ARG A 93 -21.95 -23.58 -2.04
C ARG A 93 -20.46 -23.70 -2.37
N TYR A 94 -19.57 -23.49 -1.39
CA TYR A 94 -18.15 -23.71 -1.57
C TYR A 94 -17.91 -25.19 -1.88
N GLU A 95 -17.06 -25.51 -2.84
CA GLU A 95 -16.58 -26.87 -3.08
C GLU A 95 -15.15 -26.93 -2.55
N ASP A 96 -14.85 -27.86 -1.65
CA ASP A 96 -13.49 -28.05 -1.15
C ASP A 96 -12.59 -28.50 -2.31
N ARG A 97 -11.61 -27.66 -2.62
CA ARG A 97 -10.59 -27.90 -3.66
C ARG A 97 -9.18 -27.87 -3.08
N GLY A 98 -9.05 -28.15 -1.78
CA GLY A 98 -7.80 -28.18 -1.05
C GLY A 98 -7.50 -26.92 -0.24
N SER A 99 -7.97 -25.75 -0.69
CA SER A 99 -7.92 -24.52 0.12
C SER A 99 -9.09 -23.58 -0.18
N ILE A 100 -9.59 -22.89 0.86
CA ILE A 100 -10.60 -21.82 0.74
C ILE A 100 -10.00 -20.52 0.17
N ARG A 101 -8.68 -20.36 0.26
CA ARG A 101 -7.96 -19.14 -0.09
C ARG A 101 -8.26 -18.66 -1.53
N PRO A 102 -8.15 -19.48 -2.59
CA PRO A 102 -8.46 -19.03 -3.96
C PRO A 102 -9.91 -18.56 -4.12
N TRP A 103 -10.84 -19.16 -3.38
CA TRP A 103 -12.25 -18.79 -3.41
C TRP A 103 -12.49 -17.42 -2.76
N LEU A 104 -11.82 -17.11 -1.65
CA LEU A 104 -11.88 -15.78 -1.04
C LEU A 104 -11.26 -14.69 -1.93
N TYR A 105 -10.11 -14.97 -2.55
CA TYR A 105 -9.51 -14.06 -3.53
C TYR A 105 -10.39 -13.83 -4.75
N LYS A 106 -11.16 -14.84 -5.18
CA LYS A 106 -12.18 -14.68 -6.24
C LYS A 106 -13.25 -13.68 -5.81
N ILE A 107 -13.80 -13.83 -4.62
CA ILE A 107 -14.86 -12.93 -4.11
C ILE A 107 -14.30 -11.50 -3.98
N ALA A 108 -13.13 -11.34 -3.36
CA ALA A 108 -12.46 -10.05 -3.16
C ALA A 108 -12.15 -9.34 -4.49
N THR A 109 -11.57 -10.06 -5.45
CA THR A 109 -11.23 -9.48 -6.76
C THR A 109 -12.48 -9.03 -7.50
N ASN A 110 -13.54 -9.85 -7.53
CA ASN A 110 -14.80 -9.48 -8.15
C ASN A 110 -15.46 -8.29 -7.44
N ARG A 111 -15.33 -8.20 -6.11
CA ARG A 111 -15.82 -7.06 -5.34
C ARG A 111 -15.08 -5.79 -5.72
N ALA A 112 -13.75 -5.82 -5.75
CA ALA A 112 -12.93 -4.67 -6.15
C ALA A 112 -13.22 -4.23 -7.59
N LEU A 113 -13.34 -5.17 -8.54
CA LEU A 113 -13.75 -4.86 -9.93
C LEU A 113 -15.11 -4.17 -9.98
N THR A 114 -16.08 -4.62 -9.18
CA THR A 114 -17.41 -3.99 -9.09
C THR A 114 -17.32 -2.56 -8.55
N LEU A 115 -16.47 -2.30 -7.54
CA LEU A 115 -16.28 -0.97 -6.98
C LEU A 115 -15.65 -0.02 -7.99
N ILE A 116 -14.60 -0.47 -8.69
CA ILE A 116 -13.95 0.30 -9.77
C ILE A 116 -14.97 0.71 -10.84
N GLU A 117 -15.77 -0.25 -11.32
CA GLU A 117 -16.77 0.02 -12.36
C GLU A 117 -17.87 0.99 -11.88
N ARG A 118 -18.25 0.94 -10.59
CA ARG A 118 -19.20 1.89 -10.00
C ARG A 118 -18.61 3.30 -9.91
N ARG A 119 -17.33 3.43 -9.56
CA ARG A 119 -16.62 4.71 -9.49
C ARG A 119 -16.55 5.39 -10.86
N THR A 120 -16.09 4.67 -11.89
CA THR A 120 -16.04 5.19 -13.27
C THR A 120 -17.41 5.68 -13.74
N ARG A 121 -18.50 4.97 -13.44
CA ARG A 121 -19.86 5.41 -13.78
C ARG A 121 -20.32 6.67 -13.03
N ARG A 122 -19.85 6.89 -11.80
CA ARG A 122 -20.18 8.07 -10.98
C ARG A 122 -19.35 9.31 -11.34
N GLU A 123 -18.14 9.12 -11.84
CA GLU A 123 -17.22 10.18 -12.30
C GLU A 123 -17.47 10.59 -13.77
N LEU A 124 -18.34 9.87 -14.49
CA LEU A 124 -18.77 10.17 -15.86
C LEU A 124 -19.82 11.31 -16.05
N PRO A 125 -20.20 12.13 -15.05
CA PRO A 125 -20.81 13.44 -15.29
C PRO A 125 -19.76 14.55 -15.55
N ALA A 126 -19.58 14.86 -16.83
CA ALA A 126 -19.17 16.14 -17.46
C ALA A 126 -17.88 16.93 -17.05
N ASP A 127 -17.25 16.75 -15.89
CA ASP A 127 -16.25 17.75 -15.42
C ASP A 127 -14.77 17.32 -15.34
N LEU A 128 -14.39 16.15 -15.88
CA LEU A 128 -12.97 15.76 -15.93
C LEU A 128 -12.46 15.79 -17.38
N GLY A 129 -11.95 16.95 -17.79
CA GLY A 129 -11.17 17.11 -19.01
C GLY A 129 -9.83 16.36 -18.96
N PRO A 130 -9.14 16.18 -20.10
CA PRO A 130 -7.86 15.48 -20.15
C PRO A 130 -6.78 16.34 -19.50
N GLY A 131 -6.43 16.01 -18.26
CA GLY A 131 -5.36 16.66 -17.47
C GLY A 131 -5.91 17.52 -16.34
N GLY A 132 -6.02 16.97 -15.12
CA GLY A 132 -6.49 17.80 -13.99
C GLY A 132 -6.89 17.08 -12.70
N ALA A 133 -6.27 15.96 -12.36
CA ALA A 133 -6.18 15.50 -10.97
C ALA A 133 -4.78 14.90 -10.82
N SER A 134 -4.03 15.29 -9.79
CA SER A 134 -2.83 14.54 -9.44
C SER A 134 -3.25 13.09 -9.23
N GLU A 135 -2.55 12.14 -9.87
CA GLU A 135 -2.82 10.68 -9.77
C GLU A 135 -2.82 10.17 -8.32
N VAL A 136 -2.29 10.99 -7.40
CA VAL A 136 -2.15 10.73 -5.97
C VAL A 136 -3.31 11.29 -5.14
N ALA A 137 -4.19 12.13 -5.71
CA ALA A 137 -5.18 12.89 -4.94
C ALA A 137 -6.22 12.02 -4.21
N TRP A 138 -6.45 10.78 -4.67
CA TRP A 138 -7.36 9.81 -4.03
C TRP A 138 -6.64 8.60 -3.44
N LEU A 139 -5.31 8.51 -3.57
CA LEU A 139 -4.56 7.42 -2.96
C LEU A 139 -4.50 7.67 -1.46
N GLU A 140 -4.61 6.60 -0.68
CA GLU A 140 -4.43 6.66 0.76
C GLU A 140 -3.16 5.90 1.16
N PRO A 141 -2.48 6.33 2.25
CA PRO A 141 -1.32 5.62 2.76
C PRO A 141 -1.74 4.27 3.36
N TYR A 142 -0.85 3.28 3.27
CA TYR A 142 -1.06 1.95 3.85
C TYR A 142 -0.20 1.75 5.11
N PRO A 143 -0.78 1.48 6.29
CA PRO A 143 0.00 1.28 7.50
C PRO A 143 0.82 -0.01 7.48
N ASP A 144 2.13 0.10 7.75
CA ASP A 144 3.05 -1.06 7.77
C ASP A 144 2.64 -2.13 8.78
N ARG A 145 2.01 -1.74 9.88
CA ARG A 145 1.53 -2.68 10.92
C ARG A 145 0.40 -3.60 10.44
N LEU A 146 -0.27 -3.27 9.33
CA LEU A 146 -1.23 -4.16 8.66
C LEU A 146 -0.53 -5.17 7.74
N MET A 147 0.82 -5.20 7.74
CA MET A 147 1.63 -6.16 6.99
C MET A 147 2.16 -7.32 7.84
N SER A 148 1.61 -7.56 9.04
CA SER A 148 1.99 -8.67 9.92
C SER A 148 1.85 -10.06 9.25
N TRP A 149 0.95 -10.20 8.26
CA TRP A 149 0.84 -11.41 7.43
C TRP A 149 2.13 -11.77 6.69
N THR A 150 3.07 -10.82 6.55
CA THR A 150 4.38 -11.03 5.91
C THR A 150 5.43 -11.62 6.85
N ASP A 151 5.16 -11.70 8.16
CA ASP A 151 6.12 -12.17 9.17
C ASP A 151 6.42 -13.67 9.06
N GLY A 152 5.49 -14.43 8.49
CA GLY A 152 5.66 -15.85 8.17
C GLY A 152 6.34 -16.12 6.82
N LEU A 153 6.56 -15.10 6.00
CA LEU A 153 7.24 -15.24 4.71
C LEU A 153 8.76 -15.30 4.91
N ASP A 154 9.43 -15.95 3.95
CA ASP A 154 10.88 -15.86 3.83
C ASP A 154 11.32 -14.39 3.60
N PRO A 155 12.61 -14.07 3.82
CA PRO A 155 13.10 -12.70 3.71
C PRO A 155 12.88 -12.05 2.34
N GLU A 156 12.94 -12.82 1.25
CA GLU A 156 12.78 -12.31 -0.11
C GLU A 156 11.32 -12.00 -0.42
N ALA A 157 10.42 -12.93 -0.12
CA ALA A 157 8.98 -12.75 -0.22
C ALA A 157 8.48 -11.60 0.68
N ARG A 158 9.07 -11.40 1.86
CA ARG A 158 8.73 -10.25 2.72
C ARG A 158 9.10 -8.90 2.08
N VAL A 159 10.27 -8.82 1.43
CA VAL A 159 10.68 -7.61 0.70
C VAL A 159 9.71 -7.36 -0.46
N LEU A 160 9.40 -8.38 -1.25
CA LEU A 160 8.46 -8.29 -2.36
C LEU A 160 7.06 -7.87 -1.86
N ALA A 161 6.60 -8.38 -0.72
CA ALA A 161 5.33 -7.97 -0.13
C ALA A 161 5.31 -6.47 0.20
N ARG A 162 6.39 -5.93 0.76
CA ARG A 162 6.54 -4.49 1.04
C ARG A 162 6.62 -3.66 -0.24
N GLU A 163 7.38 -4.10 -1.23
CA GLU A 163 7.44 -3.44 -2.54
C GLU A 163 6.06 -3.37 -3.22
N SER A 164 5.19 -4.35 -2.97
CA SER A 164 3.88 -4.45 -3.62
C SER A 164 2.83 -3.52 -3.04
N VAL A 165 3.15 -2.81 -1.95
CA VAL A 165 2.32 -1.76 -1.38
C VAL A 165 3.01 -0.41 -1.42
N GLU A 166 4.21 -0.30 -2.00
CA GLU A 166 4.87 1.00 -2.21
C GLU A 166 3.95 1.95 -2.98
N LEU A 167 3.96 3.23 -2.62
CA LEU A 167 3.03 4.20 -3.19
C LEU A 167 3.21 4.29 -4.71
N ALA A 168 4.45 4.27 -5.21
CA ALA A 168 4.74 4.26 -6.64
C ALA A 168 4.15 3.04 -7.36
N PHE A 169 4.18 1.85 -6.74
CA PHE A 169 3.59 0.65 -7.30
C PHE A 169 2.06 0.74 -7.34
N VAL A 170 1.44 1.15 -6.24
CA VAL A 170 -0.02 1.31 -6.15
C VAL A 170 -0.51 2.38 -7.12
N ALA A 171 0.20 3.51 -7.27
CA ALA A 171 -0.09 4.55 -8.24
C ALA A 171 0.02 4.01 -9.68
N ALA A 172 1.10 3.29 -10.02
CA ALA A 172 1.25 2.68 -11.35
C ALA A 172 0.14 1.68 -11.68
N LEU A 173 -0.34 0.90 -10.70
CA LEU A 173 -1.49 0.02 -10.88
C LEU A 173 -2.76 0.79 -11.26
N GLN A 174 -2.92 2.04 -10.81
CA GLN A 174 -4.12 2.83 -11.09
C GLN A 174 -4.25 3.22 -12.57
N HIS A 175 -3.14 3.22 -13.32
CA HIS A 175 -3.12 3.42 -14.78
C HIS A 175 -3.60 2.22 -15.58
N LEU A 176 -3.64 1.04 -14.96
CA LEU A 176 -4.09 -0.16 -15.64
C LEU A 176 -5.62 -0.21 -15.75
N PRO A 177 -6.16 -0.66 -16.89
CA PRO A 177 -7.53 -1.14 -16.95
C PRO A 177 -7.78 -2.19 -15.87
N ALA A 178 -8.95 -2.15 -15.22
CA ALA A 178 -9.24 -2.94 -14.03
C ALA A 178 -8.96 -4.45 -14.18
N LEU A 179 -9.26 -5.02 -15.36
CA LEU A 179 -8.97 -6.43 -15.65
C LEU A 179 -7.47 -6.72 -15.73
N GLN A 180 -6.69 -5.82 -16.35
CA GLN A 180 -5.23 -5.96 -16.45
C GLN A 180 -4.59 -5.88 -15.05
N ARG A 181 -5.08 -4.97 -14.20
CA ARG A 181 -4.71 -4.86 -12.79
C ARG A 181 -4.97 -6.16 -12.03
N ALA A 182 -6.19 -6.69 -12.12
CA ALA A 182 -6.57 -7.94 -11.46
C ALA A 182 -5.70 -9.12 -11.92
N VAL A 183 -5.47 -9.24 -13.24
CA VAL A 183 -4.63 -10.29 -13.81
C VAL A 183 -3.19 -10.19 -13.30
N LEU A 184 -2.60 -8.99 -13.28
CA LEU A 184 -1.24 -8.78 -12.79
C LEU A 184 -1.10 -9.14 -11.31
N LEU A 185 -2.04 -8.69 -10.46
CA LEU A 185 -2.01 -9.02 -9.03
C LEU A 185 -2.19 -10.52 -8.79
N LEU A 186 -3.09 -11.19 -9.51
CA LEU A 186 -3.29 -12.63 -9.34
C LEU A 186 -2.10 -13.45 -9.85
N ARG A 187 -1.45 -13.04 -10.95
CA ARG A 187 -0.33 -13.76 -11.58
C ARG A 187 1.02 -13.46 -10.95
N ASP A 188 1.38 -12.19 -10.87
CA ASP A 188 2.73 -11.78 -10.49
C ASP A 188 2.81 -11.55 -8.98
N VAL A 189 1.81 -10.92 -8.35
CA VAL A 189 1.87 -10.71 -6.89
C VAL A 189 1.53 -12.00 -6.14
N LEU A 190 0.46 -12.70 -6.56
CA LEU A 190 -0.03 -13.86 -5.85
C LEU A 190 0.43 -15.20 -6.46
N GLY A 191 0.95 -15.26 -7.69
CA GLY A 191 1.45 -16.51 -8.28
C GLY A 191 0.40 -17.54 -8.72
N TYR A 192 -0.88 -17.16 -8.94
CA TYR A 192 -1.89 -18.12 -9.44
C TYR A 192 -1.52 -18.56 -10.83
N ALA A 193 -1.74 -19.82 -11.21
CA ALA A 193 -1.56 -20.27 -12.59
C ALA A 193 -2.54 -19.53 -13.54
N ALA A 194 -2.15 -19.30 -14.80
CA ALA A 194 -2.99 -18.59 -15.76
C ALA A 194 -4.37 -19.26 -15.97
N ARG A 195 -4.44 -20.59 -15.85
CA ARG A 195 -5.72 -21.34 -15.85
C ARG A 195 -6.62 -20.97 -14.67
N GLU A 196 -6.05 -20.86 -13.48
CA GLU A 196 -6.80 -20.53 -12.26
C GLU A 196 -7.32 -19.09 -12.33
N VAL A 197 -6.50 -18.17 -12.85
CA VAL A 197 -6.90 -16.78 -13.08
C VAL A 197 -8.02 -16.69 -14.12
N ALA A 198 -7.94 -17.47 -15.20
CA ALA A 198 -8.97 -17.52 -16.22
C ALA A 198 -10.32 -18.00 -15.65
N ASP A 199 -10.30 -19.08 -14.86
CA ASP A 199 -11.48 -19.63 -14.17
C ASP A 199 -12.04 -18.66 -13.09
N LEU A 200 -11.15 -17.94 -12.42
CA LEU A 200 -11.50 -16.96 -11.39
C LEU A 200 -12.24 -15.76 -12.01
N LEU A 201 -11.71 -15.24 -13.12
CA LEU A 201 -12.20 -14.03 -13.81
C LEU A 201 -13.24 -14.33 -14.91
N GLY A 202 -13.55 -15.59 -15.19
CA GLY A 202 -14.52 -15.97 -16.23
C GLY A 202 -14.05 -15.61 -17.64
N THR A 203 -12.76 -15.79 -17.92
CA THR A 203 -12.13 -15.46 -19.20
C THR A 203 -11.28 -16.62 -19.73
N THR A 204 -10.47 -16.41 -20.78
CA THR A 204 -9.60 -17.44 -21.36
C THR A 204 -8.15 -17.28 -20.91
N VAL A 205 -7.39 -18.37 -20.88
CA VAL A 205 -5.94 -18.33 -20.60
C VAL A 205 -5.20 -17.39 -21.56
N ALA A 206 -5.60 -17.37 -22.84
CA ALA A 206 -5.04 -16.46 -23.82
C ALA A 206 -5.30 -14.98 -23.46
N ALA A 207 -6.52 -14.65 -23.01
CA ALA A 207 -6.85 -13.31 -22.55
C ALA A 207 -6.07 -12.91 -21.28
N VAL A 208 -5.88 -13.84 -20.34
CA VAL A 208 -5.04 -13.63 -19.14
C VAL A 208 -3.60 -13.30 -19.55
N ASN A 209 -2.98 -14.12 -20.39
CA ASN A 209 -1.58 -13.90 -20.81
C ASN A 209 -1.42 -12.57 -21.55
N SER A 210 -2.36 -12.25 -22.43
CA SER A 210 -2.36 -10.99 -23.18
C SER A 210 -2.56 -9.76 -22.27
N ALA A 211 -3.45 -9.85 -21.28
CA ALA A 211 -3.67 -8.80 -20.29
C ALA A 211 -2.45 -8.60 -19.40
N LEU A 212 -1.80 -9.68 -18.97
CA LEU A 212 -0.59 -9.65 -18.15
C LEU A 212 0.56 -8.96 -18.90
N GLN A 213 0.78 -9.31 -20.17
CA GLN A 213 1.82 -8.71 -20.99
C GLN A 213 1.64 -7.19 -21.11
N ARG A 214 0.41 -6.72 -21.36
CA ARG A 214 0.11 -5.29 -21.41
C ARG A 214 0.32 -4.60 -20.07
N ALA A 215 -0.14 -5.23 -18.99
CA ALA A 215 0.04 -4.69 -17.65
C ALA A 215 1.52 -4.50 -17.30
N ARG A 216 2.37 -5.49 -17.59
CA ARG A 216 3.82 -5.42 -17.40
C ARG A 216 4.46 -4.31 -18.24
N GLY A 217 4.00 -4.13 -19.49
CA GLY A 217 4.45 -3.03 -20.34
C GLY A 217 4.19 -1.66 -19.70
N THR A 218 2.96 -1.41 -19.26
CA THR A 218 2.61 -0.15 -18.58
C THR A 218 3.40 0.07 -17.29
N LEU A 219 3.57 -0.98 -16.47
CA LEU A 219 4.36 -0.86 -15.24
C LEU A 219 5.85 -0.58 -15.52
N ARG A 220 6.39 -1.09 -16.63
CA ARG A 220 7.79 -0.83 -17.04
C ARG A 220 8.05 0.65 -17.22
N ASP A 221 7.08 1.34 -17.83
CA ASP A 221 7.22 2.73 -18.23
C ASP A 221 7.00 3.68 -17.04
N LEU A 222 6.20 3.26 -16.05
CA LEU A 222 5.79 4.10 -14.92
C LEU A 222 6.64 3.91 -13.66
N LEU A 223 7.17 2.70 -13.43
CA LEU A 223 7.86 2.41 -12.18
C LEU A 223 9.29 2.96 -12.17
N PRO A 224 9.77 3.48 -11.02
CA PRO A 224 11.12 3.97 -10.90
C PRO A 224 12.15 2.84 -11.04
N GLY A 225 13.37 3.21 -11.42
CA GLY A 225 14.47 2.25 -11.63
C GLY A 225 14.92 1.51 -10.35
N ALA A 226 14.69 2.09 -9.17
CA ALA A 226 14.94 1.48 -7.87
C ALA A 226 13.68 1.59 -6.99
N THR A 227 13.38 0.53 -6.23
CA THR A 227 12.28 0.52 -5.26
C THR A 227 12.68 1.28 -4.00
N GLN A 228 11.70 1.67 -3.19
CA GLN A 228 12.00 2.26 -1.89
C GLN A 228 12.59 1.24 -0.93
N GLN A 229 12.17 -0.04 -0.98
CA GLN A 229 12.81 -1.10 -0.19
C GLN A 229 14.29 -1.27 -0.55
N GLN A 230 14.66 -1.18 -1.83
CA GLN A 230 16.07 -1.19 -2.24
C GLN A 230 16.81 0.04 -1.73
N THR A 231 16.30 1.24 -2.01
CA THR A 231 16.94 2.51 -1.63
C THR A 231 17.15 2.59 -0.12
N LEU A 232 16.13 2.23 0.67
CA LEU A 232 16.22 2.24 2.13
C LEU A 232 17.21 1.18 2.61
N ARG A 233 17.29 -0.01 2.01
CA ARG A 233 18.33 -1.02 2.35
C ARG A 233 19.74 -0.49 2.13
N GLU A 234 19.99 0.16 1.00
CA GLU A 234 21.29 0.77 0.67
C GLU A 234 21.66 1.90 1.65
N LEU A 235 20.68 2.69 2.09
CA LEU A 235 20.89 3.76 3.09
C LEU A 235 21.25 3.20 4.49
N GLY A 236 20.88 1.96 4.79
CA GLY A 236 21.09 1.34 6.10
C GLY A 236 20.22 1.93 7.21
N GLU A 237 20.24 1.32 8.40
CA GLU A 237 19.43 1.79 9.53
C GLU A 237 19.88 3.16 10.04
N GLU A 238 21.19 3.38 10.14
CA GLU A 238 21.75 4.65 10.61
C GLU A 238 21.41 5.80 9.66
N GLY A 239 21.60 5.60 8.35
CA GLY A 239 21.28 6.63 7.37
C GLY A 239 19.77 6.95 7.32
N ARG A 240 18.90 5.95 7.52
CA ARG A 240 17.45 6.18 7.65
C ARG A 240 17.13 7.03 8.87
N ARG A 241 17.72 6.70 10.02
CA ARG A 241 17.53 7.43 11.28
C ARG A 241 18.03 8.88 11.16
N GLU A 242 19.24 9.07 10.62
CA GLU A 242 19.81 10.39 10.40
C GLU A 242 18.94 11.24 9.46
N LEU A 243 18.53 10.67 8.32
CA LEU A 243 17.66 11.36 7.36
C LEU A 243 16.35 11.78 8.01
N ALA A 244 15.74 10.88 8.78
CA ALA A 244 14.44 11.13 9.38
C ALA A 244 14.51 12.14 10.53
N GLN A 245 15.55 12.07 11.37
CA GLN A 245 15.81 13.05 12.43
C GLN A 245 16.04 14.44 11.84
N ARG A 246 16.93 14.57 10.84
CA ARG A 246 17.20 15.85 10.18
C ARG A 246 15.96 16.46 9.53
N TYR A 247 15.10 15.61 8.95
CA TYR A 247 13.86 16.07 8.33
C TYR A 247 12.93 16.68 9.38
N ALA A 248 12.69 15.96 10.48
CA ALA A 248 11.86 16.44 11.59
C ALA A 248 12.44 17.73 12.20
N ASP A 249 13.74 17.75 12.50
CA ASP A 249 14.40 18.93 13.10
C ASP A 249 14.30 20.17 12.21
N ALA A 250 14.48 20.03 10.91
CA ALA A 250 14.39 21.15 9.97
C ALA A 250 12.97 21.74 9.93
N TRP A 251 11.93 20.90 9.92
CA TRP A 251 10.54 21.33 9.98
C TRP A 251 10.16 21.96 11.32
N GLU A 252 10.56 21.36 12.44
CA GLU A 252 10.27 21.87 13.78
C GLU A 252 11.00 23.17 14.10
N ALA A 253 12.20 23.37 13.55
CA ALA A 253 12.97 24.61 13.65
C ALA A 253 12.45 25.73 12.73
N GLY A 254 11.57 25.42 11.76
CA GLY A 254 11.14 26.37 10.73
C GLY A 254 12.26 26.73 9.73
N ASP A 255 13.25 25.86 9.54
CA ASP A 255 14.42 26.10 8.69
C ASP A 255 14.16 25.67 7.24
N VAL A 256 13.70 26.63 6.44
CA VAL A 256 13.44 26.43 5.00
C VAL A 256 14.68 25.92 4.26
N GLU A 257 15.87 26.45 4.57
CA GLU A 257 17.11 26.08 3.89
C GLU A 257 17.50 24.65 4.20
N ALA A 258 17.38 24.25 5.47
CA ALA A 258 17.65 22.88 5.89
C ALA A 258 16.70 21.88 5.21
N VAL A 259 15.40 22.19 5.14
CA VAL A 259 14.42 21.33 4.42
C VAL A 259 14.81 21.23 2.96
N VAL A 260 15.02 22.35 2.26
CA VAL A 260 15.34 22.36 0.82
C VAL A 260 16.68 21.65 0.51
N ALA A 261 17.70 21.80 1.37
CA ALA A 261 19.00 21.16 1.20
C ALA A 261 18.94 19.62 1.28
N MET A 262 17.90 19.07 1.89
CA MET A 262 17.66 17.62 1.96
C MET A 262 16.97 17.07 0.71
N LEU A 263 16.42 17.93 -0.14
CA LEU A 263 15.64 17.53 -1.31
C LEU A 263 16.54 17.30 -2.53
N THR A 264 16.11 16.40 -3.42
CA THR A 264 16.66 16.38 -4.79
C THR A 264 16.27 17.67 -5.54
N GLU A 265 17.05 18.04 -6.55
CA GLU A 265 16.80 19.27 -7.33
C GLU A 265 15.43 19.25 -8.02
N ASP A 266 14.97 18.06 -8.41
CA ASP A 266 13.69 17.78 -9.07
C ASP A 266 12.57 17.37 -8.09
N ALA A 267 12.75 17.60 -6.78
CA ALA A 267 11.85 17.08 -5.78
C ALA A 267 10.40 17.57 -5.96
N ARG A 268 9.44 16.75 -5.53
CA ARG A 268 8.01 17.09 -5.56
C ARG A 268 7.42 17.15 -4.16
N TYR A 269 6.46 18.03 -3.96
CA TYR A 269 5.65 18.10 -2.74
C TYR A 269 4.17 18.15 -3.12
N SER A 270 3.36 17.24 -2.57
CA SER A 270 1.91 17.20 -2.81
C SER A 270 1.15 17.00 -1.50
N MET A 271 -0.10 17.48 -1.44
CA MET A 271 -0.93 17.43 -0.22
C MET A 271 -2.34 16.90 -0.49
N PRO A 272 -2.53 15.63 -0.88
CA PRO A 272 -3.86 15.06 -1.10
C PRO A 272 -4.81 15.35 0.10
N PRO A 273 -6.08 15.72 -0.17
CA PRO A 273 -6.77 15.75 -1.46
C PRO A 273 -6.57 17.04 -2.28
N LEU A 274 -5.72 17.97 -1.84
CA LEU A 274 -5.44 19.18 -2.61
C LEU A 274 -4.77 18.82 -3.93
N THR A 275 -5.27 19.40 -5.02
CA THR A 275 -4.73 19.19 -6.37
C THR A 275 -3.46 19.99 -6.64
N ALA A 276 -3.14 20.95 -5.77
CA ALA A 276 -1.91 21.73 -5.83
C ALA A 276 -0.69 20.87 -5.48
N TRP A 277 0.39 21.06 -6.22
CA TRP A 277 1.68 20.43 -5.98
C TRP A 277 2.80 21.42 -6.31
N TYR A 278 3.97 21.18 -5.73
CA TYR A 278 5.16 22.01 -5.88
C TYR A 278 6.31 21.18 -6.42
N GLN A 279 7.16 21.79 -7.24
CA GLN A 279 8.29 21.12 -7.87
C GLN A 279 9.58 21.93 -7.74
N GLY A 280 10.65 21.18 -7.53
CA GLY A 280 12.00 21.67 -7.42
C GLY A 280 12.20 22.57 -6.21
N HIS A 281 13.46 22.93 -5.99
CA HIS A 281 13.82 23.75 -4.82
C HIS A 281 13.10 25.09 -4.78
N ALA A 282 12.96 25.78 -5.91
CA ALA A 282 12.30 27.09 -5.96
C ALA A 282 10.80 27.02 -5.62
N GLY A 283 10.08 26.05 -6.19
CA GLY A 283 8.63 25.90 -5.94
C GLY A 283 8.34 25.46 -4.51
N ILE A 284 9.11 24.49 -3.99
CA ILE A 284 8.94 24.00 -2.63
C ILE A 284 9.34 25.08 -1.60
N ARG A 285 10.43 25.82 -1.85
CA ARG A 285 10.82 26.96 -1.00
C ARG A 285 9.70 27.99 -0.86
N ALA A 286 9.11 28.43 -1.96
CA ALA A 286 8.02 29.41 -1.93
C ALA A 286 6.84 28.91 -1.08
N PHE A 287 6.44 27.65 -1.28
CA PHE A 287 5.42 27.00 -0.44
C PHE A 287 5.75 27.02 1.06
N LEU A 288 6.99 26.69 1.43
CA LEU A 288 7.44 26.66 2.81
C LEU A 288 7.43 28.07 3.44
N GLU A 289 7.93 29.08 2.73
CA GLU A 289 8.05 30.47 3.21
C GLU A 289 6.71 31.21 3.29
N GLU A 290 5.82 30.97 2.33
CA GLU A 290 4.55 31.67 2.21
C GLU A 290 3.49 31.12 3.18
N GLY A 291 3.60 29.84 3.54
CA GLY A 291 2.56 29.14 4.28
C GLY A 291 3.08 28.17 5.34
N ALA A 292 3.64 27.04 4.89
CA ALA A 292 3.78 25.86 5.74
C ALA A 292 4.62 26.13 6.99
N LEU A 293 5.81 26.73 6.86
CA LEU A 293 6.72 26.98 7.99
C LEU A 293 6.41 28.26 8.77
N ARG A 294 5.32 28.97 8.45
CA ARG A 294 4.78 30.04 9.33
C ARG A 294 4.05 29.48 10.54
N ARG A 295 3.75 28.19 10.54
CA ARG A 295 3.12 27.45 11.64
C ARG A 295 4.20 26.74 12.45
N ARG A 296 3.90 26.47 13.72
CA ARG A 296 4.74 25.61 14.57
C ARG A 296 4.30 24.17 14.38
N TRP A 297 5.26 23.31 14.11
CA TRP A 297 5.01 21.90 13.84
C TRP A 297 5.61 20.99 14.90
N ARG A 298 5.13 19.76 14.91
CA ARG A 298 5.77 18.62 15.56
C ARG A 298 5.64 17.39 14.67
N PHE A 299 6.71 16.63 14.56
CA PHE A 299 6.80 15.46 13.69
C PHE A 299 7.02 14.22 14.56
N VAL A 300 6.15 13.22 14.40
CA VAL A 300 6.27 11.92 15.07
C VAL A 300 6.58 10.87 14.03
N ALA A 301 7.67 10.14 14.23
CA ALA A 301 8.10 9.07 13.34
C ALA A 301 7.00 8.00 13.16
N ALA A 302 6.77 7.59 11.92
CA ALA A 302 5.83 6.55 11.53
C ALA A 302 6.37 5.73 10.36
N ARG A 303 5.62 4.70 9.95
CA ARG A 303 5.87 3.97 8.71
C ARG A 303 4.58 3.76 7.93
N ALA A 304 4.67 3.94 6.63
CA ALA A 304 3.57 3.74 5.70
C ALA A 304 4.12 3.26 4.35
N ASN A 305 3.40 2.37 3.67
CA ASN A 305 3.75 1.80 2.37
C ASN A 305 5.18 1.19 2.32
N GLY A 306 5.69 0.72 3.46
CA GLY A 306 7.06 0.22 3.62
C GLY A 306 8.14 1.31 3.70
N GLN A 307 7.77 2.58 3.75
CA GLN A 307 8.63 3.76 3.64
C GLN A 307 8.72 4.55 4.96
N LEU A 308 9.59 5.58 4.97
CA LEU A 308 9.65 6.56 6.04
C LEU A 308 8.41 7.45 5.98
N ALA A 309 7.74 7.63 7.11
CA ALA A 309 6.61 8.52 7.24
C ALA A 309 6.63 9.31 8.55
N PHE A 310 5.84 10.37 8.64
CA PHE A 310 5.67 11.17 9.84
C PHE A 310 4.22 11.55 10.06
N GLY A 311 3.73 11.36 11.29
CA GLY A 311 2.56 12.09 11.77
C GLY A 311 2.94 13.54 11.97
N THR A 312 2.30 14.44 11.23
CA THR A 312 2.52 15.89 11.36
C THR A 312 1.43 16.49 12.24
N TYR A 313 1.87 17.32 13.18
CA TYR A 313 1.00 18.00 14.11
C TYR A 313 1.24 19.49 14.07
N MET A 314 0.18 20.25 13.91
CA MET A 314 0.23 21.70 13.84
C MET A 314 -0.18 22.30 15.19
N TRP A 315 0.53 23.33 15.64
CA TRP A 315 0.14 24.07 16.85
C TRP A 315 -1.18 24.82 16.64
N ASP A 316 -2.16 24.53 17.49
CA ASP A 316 -3.42 25.25 17.59
C ASP A 316 -3.34 26.25 18.76
N GLY A 317 -3.32 27.53 18.43
CA GLY A 317 -3.23 28.61 19.41
C GLY A 317 -4.49 28.79 20.26
N GLU A 318 -5.66 28.39 19.77
CA GLU A 318 -6.92 28.47 20.52
C GLU A 318 -7.02 27.34 21.54
N ARG A 319 -6.56 26.14 21.16
CA ARG A 319 -6.56 24.95 22.03
C ARG A 319 -5.30 24.84 22.89
N GLY A 320 -4.26 25.62 22.60
CA GLY A 320 -2.99 25.61 23.33
C GLY A 320 -2.25 24.27 23.25
N ARG A 321 -2.43 23.51 22.16
CA ARG A 321 -1.85 22.17 21.97
C ARG A 321 -1.55 21.88 20.50
N TYR A 322 -0.76 20.85 20.26
CA TYR A 322 -0.55 20.29 18.92
C TYR A 322 -1.73 19.41 18.51
N VAL A 323 -2.24 19.59 17.30
CA VAL A 323 -3.35 18.80 16.75
C VAL A 323 -2.91 18.07 15.47
N PRO A 324 -3.43 16.86 15.19
CA PRO A 324 -3.18 16.15 13.95
C PRO A 324 -3.42 17.03 12.72
N ALA A 325 -2.49 17.01 11.77
CA ALA A 325 -2.54 17.84 10.56
C ALA A 325 -2.34 17.03 9.27
N GLY A 326 -1.60 15.91 9.31
CA GLY A 326 -1.47 15.00 8.18
C GLY A 326 -0.42 13.91 8.39
N LEU A 327 -0.27 13.04 7.39
CA LEU A 327 0.78 12.03 7.34
C LEU A 327 1.72 12.30 6.17
N ASP A 328 2.96 12.68 6.46
CA ASP A 328 3.99 12.89 5.44
C ASP A 328 4.68 11.58 5.10
N LEU A 329 4.54 11.12 3.86
CA LEU A 329 5.28 9.99 3.32
C LEU A 329 6.47 10.48 2.51
N LEU A 330 7.67 9.97 2.81
CA LEU A 330 8.89 10.32 2.09
C LEU A 330 9.26 9.26 1.04
N VAL A 331 9.52 9.73 -0.18
CA VAL A 331 10.16 8.95 -1.25
C VAL A 331 11.62 9.41 -1.34
N VAL A 332 12.55 8.49 -1.13
CA VAL A 332 13.99 8.75 -1.07
C VAL A 332 14.66 8.33 -2.38
N ARG A 333 15.67 9.09 -2.80
CA ARG A 333 16.56 8.75 -3.93
C ARG A 333 18.01 8.94 -3.48
N GLY A 334 18.73 7.83 -3.34
CA GLY A 334 20.05 7.84 -2.68
C GLY A 334 19.90 8.26 -1.22
N THR A 335 20.47 9.41 -0.87
CA THR A 335 20.44 9.97 0.51
C THR A 335 19.54 11.20 0.65
N ARG A 336 18.79 11.57 -0.41
CA ARG A 336 17.96 12.78 -0.46
C ARG A 336 16.49 12.44 -0.67
N VAL A 337 15.60 13.34 -0.23
CA VAL A 337 14.15 13.21 -0.42
C VAL A 337 13.80 13.68 -1.83
N ALA A 338 13.23 12.79 -2.63
CA ALA A 338 12.79 13.08 -4.00
C ALA A 338 11.32 13.48 -4.07
N GLU A 339 10.49 13.01 -3.14
CA GLU A 339 9.09 13.40 -3.09
C GLU A 339 8.55 13.30 -1.66
N VAL A 340 7.69 14.26 -1.33
CA VAL A 340 6.87 14.27 -0.13
C VAL A 340 5.41 14.22 -0.55
N VAL A 341 4.68 13.26 -0.01
CA VAL A 341 3.22 13.18 -0.13
C VAL A 341 2.63 13.34 1.26
N SER A 342 2.00 14.49 1.50
CA SER A 342 1.40 14.84 2.79
C SER A 342 -0.11 14.55 2.74
N PHE A 343 -0.52 13.40 3.26
CA PHE A 343 -1.93 13.01 3.30
C PHE A 343 -2.64 13.77 4.43
N LEU A 344 -3.42 14.79 4.08
CA LEU A 344 -4.08 15.66 5.05
C LEU A 344 -5.23 14.96 5.79
N GLU A 345 -5.83 13.96 5.14
CA GLU A 345 -6.93 13.16 5.67
C GLU A 345 -6.41 11.75 5.97
N THR A 346 -5.87 11.54 7.17
CA THR A 346 -5.35 10.24 7.60
C THR A 346 -5.89 9.91 8.98
N ASP A 347 -6.33 8.66 9.18
CA ASP A 347 -6.63 8.14 10.52
C ASP A 347 -5.32 7.82 11.27
N PHE A 348 -4.94 8.69 12.20
CA PHE A 348 -3.69 8.56 12.94
C PHE A 348 -3.65 7.29 13.80
N ALA A 349 -4.81 6.88 14.34
CA ALA A 349 -4.92 5.64 15.08
C ALA A 349 -4.51 4.45 14.22
N SER A 350 -4.83 4.46 12.91
CA SER A 350 -4.44 3.46 11.90
C SER A 350 -2.92 3.35 11.67
N PHE A 351 -2.11 4.33 12.10
CA PHE A 351 -0.64 4.35 12.00
C PHE A 351 0.08 4.27 13.36
N GLY A 352 -0.66 4.15 14.46
CA GLY A 352 -0.09 4.13 15.82
C GLY A 352 0.37 5.51 16.30
N LEU A 353 -0.19 6.55 15.70
CA LEU A 353 0.08 7.94 16.02
C LEU A 353 -0.95 8.45 17.04
N PRO A 354 -0.54 9.30 18.00
CA PRO A 354 -1.45 9.86 19.00
C PRO A 354 -2.42 10.90 18.41
N ASP A 355 -3.57 11.11 19.04
CA ASP A 355 -4.59 12.10 18.62
C ASP A 355 -4.25 13.57 19.00
N GLY A 356 -3.03 13.81 19.50
CA GLY A 356 -2.48 15.13 19.82
C GLY A 356 -2.47 15.50 21.32
N ASP A 357 -3.35 14.93 22.13
CA ASP A 357 -3.40 15.17 23.58
C ASP A 357 -2.22 14.57 24.37
N GLU A 358 -1.58 13.55 23.80
CA GLU A 358 -0.46 12.83 24.42
C GLU A 358 0.91 13.40 24.03
N LEU A 359 0.96 14.43 23.17
CA LEU A 359 2.20 15.08 22.75
C LEU A 359 2.71 16.07 23.81
N GLY A 360 3.11 15.55 24.97
CA GLY A 360 3.90 16.29 25.94
C GLY A 360 5.25 16.74 25.35
N SER A 361 6.00 17.58 26.08
CA SER A 361 7.26 18.22 25.64
C SER A 361 8.34 17.28 25.04
N ALA A 362 8.22 15.95 25.13
CA ALA A 362 9.30 14.99 24.89
C ALA A 362 9.08 13.94 23.76
N ALA A 363 8.06 14.04 22.92
CA ALA A 363 7.97 13.22 21.70
C ALA A 363 8.95 13.74 20.63
N GLY A 364 10.14 13.14 20.57
CA GLY A 364 11.13 13.35 19.49
C GLY A 364 11.05 12.22 18.44
N ALA A 365 11.70 12.43 17.29
CA ALA A 365 11.75 11.51 16.16
C ALA A 365 12.61 10.24 16.45
N ASP A 366 12.25 9.46 17.47
CA ASP A 366 12.92 8.19 17.74
C ASP A 366 12.27 7.06 16.93
N PHE A 367 12.96 6.58 15.90
CA PHE A 367 12.64 5.32 15.25
C PHE A 367 13.13 4.19 16.16
N GLY A 368 12.39 3.94 17.24
CA GLY A 368 12.63 2.82 18.14
C GLY A 368 12.64 1.52 17.36
N GLY A 369 13.75 0.77 17.44
CA GLY A 369 13.97 -0.48 16.73
C GLY A 369 12.93 -1.55 17.09
N GLY A 370 11.96 -1.77 16.20
CA GLY A 370 11.11 -2.95 16.20
C GLY A 370 11.59 -3.90 15.11
N CYS A 371 12.09 -5.07 15.54
CA CYS A 371 12.60 -6.17 14.72
C CYS A 371 11.61 -6.71 13.68
#